data_AF-A0A925T0Q7-F1
#
_entry.id   AF-A0A925T0Q7-F1
#
_cell.length_a   1.000
_cell.length_b   1.000
_cell.length_c   1.000
_cell.angle_alpha   90.00
_cell.angle_beta   90.00
_cell.angle_gamma   90.00
#
_symmetry.space_group_name_H-M   'P 1'
#
loop_
_entity.id
_entity.type
_entity.pdbx_description
1 polymer ?
#
loop_
_entity_poly.entity_id
_entity_poly.type
_entity_poly.pdbx_seq_one_letter_code
_entity_poly.pdbx_strand_id
1 'polypeptide(L)'
;MDLAALLQTYGYPLLFIGVFAEGESLLLLAGYFAQRGYLDIAAVIATAFIAAICGDQFFFHLGRRHGSALLTRFPHLRDKVQSALGRVERNQAKVVLSMRFLWGLRIALPIALGLTTMPALRYLWFNLLSAAIWSVAVALAGFTAGRIVMRVIEDLHRYEKWIALSLLGLGACALL
;
A
#
# COMPACT_ATOMS: atom_id res chain seq x y z
N MET A 1 15.43 -21.96 12.24
CA MET A 1 15.29 -21.58 10.82
C MET A 1 15.98 -20.26 10.61
N ASP A 2 16.75 -20.13 9.54
CA ASP A 2 17.41 -18.86 9.20
C ASP A 2 16.40 -17.86 8.62
N LEU A 3 16.67 -16.56 8.77
CA LEU A 3 15.79 -15.47 8.31
C LEU A 3 15.49 -15.59 6.81
N ALA A 4 16.47 -16.00 6.01
CA ALA A 4 16.30 -16.21 4.58
C ALA A 4 15.23 -17.29 4.28
N ALA A 5 15.27 -18.42 4.99
CA ALA A 5 14.30 -19.49 4.82
C ALA A 5 12.89 -19.05 5.24
N LEU A 6 12.78 -18.25 6.30
CA LEU A 6 11.50 -17.71 6.77
C LEU A 6 10.89 -16.72 5.75
N LEU A 7 11.71 -15.84 5.18
CA LEU A 7 11.28 -14.88 4.16
C LEU A 7 10.92 -15.54 2.83
N GLN A 8 11.65 -16.57 2.40
CA GLN A 8 11.31 -17.30 1.17
C GLN A 8 10.00 -18.09 1.32
N THR A 9 9.72 -18.61 2.52
CA THR A 9 8.50 -19.40 2.78
C THR A 9 7.28 -18.51 3.03
N TYR A 10 7.41 -17.48 3.87
CA TYR A 10 6.28 -16.66 4.33
C TYR A 10 6.25 -15.25 3.74
N GLY A 11 7.31 -14.80 3.07
CA GLY A 11 7.41 -13.44 2.54
C GLY A 11 6.35 -13.13 1.49
N TYR A 12 6.10 -14.02 0.53
CA TYR A 12 5.08 -13.80 -0.51
C TYR A 12 3.65 -13.90 0.02
N PRO A 13 3.26 -14.90 0.85
CA PRO A 13 1.94 -14.91 1.48
C PRO A 13 1.68 -13.70 2.37
N LEU A 14 2.67 -13.29 3.18
CA LEU A 14 2.55 -12.12 4.04
C LEU A 14 2.48 -10.84 3.22
N LEU A 15 3.24 -10.75 2.13
CA LEU A 15 3.13 -9.65 1.18
C LEU A 15 1.74 -9.60 0.54
N PHE A 16 1.18 -10.74 0.14
CA PHE A 16 -0.14 -10.80 -0.46
C PHE A 16 -1.21 -10.30 0.51
N ILE A 17 -1.27 -10.89 1.71
CA ILE A 17 -2.20 -10.48 2.77
C ILE A 17 -1.95 -9.02 3.14
N GLY A 18 -0.68 -8.62 3.16
CA GLY A 18 -0.23 -7.28 3.45
C GLY A 18 -0.68 -6.24 2.45
N VAL A 19 -0.56 -6.51 1.15
CA VAL A 19 -0.99 -5.61 0.09
C VAL A 19 -2.51 -5.52 0.03
N PHE A 20 -3.20 -6.65 0.23
CA PHE A 20 -4.65 -6.70 0.36
C PHE A 20 -5.13 -5.88 1.58
N ALA A 21 -4.45 -6.10 2.71
CA ALA A 21 -4.54 -5.49 4.03
C ALA A 21 -4.31 -3.98 4.08
N GLU A 22 -3.03 -3.64 3.98
CA GLU A 22 -2.35 -2.37 4.25
C GLU A 22 -1.49 -1.81 3.11
N GLY A 23 -1.42 -2.48 1.97
CA GLY A 23 -1.03 -1.92 0.67
C GLY A 23 0.45 -1.59 0.52
N GLU A 24 0.83 -0.37 0.91
CA GLU A 24 2.08 0.25 0.46
C GLU A 24 3.27 -0.10 1.36
N SER A 25 3.08 -0.11 2.68
CA SER A 25 4.15 -0.33 3.67
C SER A 25 4.82 -1.70 3.51
N LEU A 26 4.02 -2.76 3.34
CA LEU A 26 4.54 -4.12 3.16
C LEU A 26 5.17 -4.33 1.79
N LEU A 27 4.68 -3.64 0.75
CA LEU A 27 5.32 -3.66 -0.56
C LEU A 27 6.67 -2.94 -0.57
N LEU A 28 6.77 -1.79 0.12
CA LEU A 28 8.05 -1.09 0.30
C LEU A 28 9.06 -1.99 1.04
N LEU A 29 8.63 -2.66 2.11
CA LEU A 29 9.46 -3.58 2.87
C LEU A 29 9.86 -4.82 2.05
N ALA A 30 8.95 -5.39 1.25
CA ALA A 30 9.28 -6.49 0.36
C ALA A 30 10.26 -6.07 -0.74
N GLY A 31 10.13 -4.85 -1.28
CA GLY A 31 11.11 -4.25 -2.19
C GLY A 31 12.50 -4.14 -1.55
N TYR A 32 12.56 -3.72 -0.29
CA TYR A 32 13.81 -3.70 0.49
C TYR A 32 14.42 -5.10 0.64
N PHE A 33 13.63 -6.10 1.02
CA PHE A 33 14.11 -7.47 1.14
C PHE A 33 14.54 -8.07 -0.20
N ALA A 34 13.90 -7.68 -1.30
CA ALA A 34 14.33 -8.05 -2.64
C ALA A 34 15.69 -7.42 -3.00
N GLN A 35 15.94 -6.18 -2.59
CA GLN A 35 17.25 -5.53 -2.76
C GLN A 35 18.37 -6.24 -1.99
N ARG A 36 18.05 -6.90 -0.88
CA ARG A 36 18.99 -7.71 -0.10
C ARG A 36 19.14 -9.15 -0.60
N GLY A 37 18.44 -9.53 -1.68
CA GLY A 37 18.50 -10.88 -2.24
C GLY A 37 17.68 -11.92 -1.50
N TYR A 38 16.83 -11.52 -0.54
CA TYR A 38 15.94 -12.45 0.17
C TYR A 38 14.69 -12.79 -0.64
N LEU A 39 14.25 -11.87 -1.49
CA LEU A 39 13.09 -12.02 -2.37
C LEU A 39 13.47 -11.69 -3.81
N ASP A 40 12.72 -12.20 -4.78
CA ASP A 40 12.85 -11.80 -6.17
C ASP A 40 11.96 -10.58 -6.45
N ILE A 41 12.51 -9.54 -7.08
CA ILE A 41 11.79 -8.28 -7.30
C ILE A 41 10.62 -8.46 -8.29
N ALA A 42 10.76 -9.34 -9.30
CA ALA A 42 9.68 -9.59 -10.25
C ALA A 42 8.53 -10.34 -9.56
N ALA A 43 8.85 -11.32 -8.70
CA ALA A 43 7.87 -12.04 -7.88
C ALA A 43 7.17 -11.11 -6.88
N VAL A 44 7.89 -10.16 -6.27
CA VAL A 44 7.30 -9.13 -5.39
C VAL A 44 6.30 -8.26 -6.15
N ILE A 45 6.69 -7.75 -7.32
CA ILE A 45 5.80 -6.94 -8.19
C ILE A 45 4.57 -7.75 -8.59
N ALA A 46 4.75 -8.99 -9.06
CA ALA A 46 3.65 -9.85 -9.49
C ALA A 46 2.69 -10.17 -8.32
N THR A 47 3.23 -10.51 -7.14
CA THR A 47 2.43 -10.80 -5.95
C THR A 47 1.60 -9.60 -5.54
N ALA A 48 2.22 -8.42 -5.49
CA ALA A 48 1.54 -7.18 -5.14
C ALA A 48 0.47 -6.79 -6.16
N PHE A 49 0.77 -6.93 -7.45
CA PHE A 49 -0.19 -6.71 -8.53
C PHE A 49 -1.45 -7.56 -8.36
N ILE A 50 -1.27 -8.87 -8.18
CA ILE A 50 -2.39 -9.82 -8.02
C ILE A 50 -3.18 -9.50 -6.74
N ALA A 51 -2.50 -9.31 -5.61
CA ALA A 51 -3.13 -8.97 -4.34
C ALA A 51 -3.99 -7.71 -4.46
N ALA A 52 -3.47 -6.67 -5.12
CA ALA A 52 -4.14 -5.40 -5.26
C ALA A 52 -5.37 -5.50 -6.18
N ILE A 53 -5.31 -6.26 -7.27
CA ILE A 53 -6.48 -6.50 -8.13
C ILE A 53 -7.55 -7.28 -7.37
N CYS A 54 -7.16 -8.34 -6.65
CA CYS A 54 -8.08 -9.17 -5.88
C CYS A 54 -8.82 -8.36 -4.82
N GLY A 55 -8.10 -7.54 -4.04
CA GLY A 55 -8.71 -6.67 -3.02
C GLY A 55 -9.67 -5.66 -3.61
N ASP A 56 -9.24 -4.95 -4.65
CA ASP A 56 -10.04 -3.92 -5.30
C ASP A 56 -11.31 -4.48 -5.95
N GLN A 57 -11.19 -5.62 -6.64
CA GLN A 57 -12.36 -6.29 -7.21
C GLN A 57 -13.32 -6.78 -6.12
N PHE A 58 -12.79 -7.33 -5.02
CA PHE A 58 -13.60 -7.74 -3.88
C PHE A 58 -14.42 -6.56 -3.35
N PHE A 59 -13.79 -5.42 -3.08
CA PHE A 59 -14.44 -4.23 -2.54
C PHE A 59 -15.42 -3.58 -3.53
N PHE A 60 -15.07 -3.54 -4.82
CA PHE A 60 -15.96 -3.06 -5.87
C PHE A 60 -17.24 -3.90 -5.99
N HIS A 61 -17.10 -5.23 -6.00
CA HIS A 61 -18.26 -6.12 -6.05
C HIS A 61 -19.06 -6.11 -4.75
N LEU A 62 -18.40 -5.92 -3.60
CA LEU A 62 -19.06 -5.72 -2.32
C LEU A 62 -19.95 -4.48 -2.37
N GLY A 63 -19.42 -3.34 -2.83
CA GLY A 63 -20.19 -2.11 -3.02
C GLY A 63 -21.34 -2.26 -4.02
N ARG A 64 -21.09 -2.93 -5.15
CA ARG A 64 -22.11 -3.16 -6.19
C ARG A 64 -23.28 -4.02 -5.72
N ARG A 65 -23.01 -5.09 -4.98
CA ARG A 65 -24.03 -6.04 -4.54
C ARG A 65 -24.74 -5.60 -3.26
N HIS A 66 -24.00 -5.07 -2.30
CA HIS A 66 -24.52 -4.82 -0.94
C HIS A 66 -24.65 -3.34 -0.61
N GLY A 67 -24.04 -2.44 -1.39
CA GLY A 67 -24.00 -1.01 -1.06
C GLY A 67 -25.39 -0.36 -1.06
N SER A 68 -26.28 -0.73 -1.99
CA SER A 68 -27.66 -0.20 -1.98
C SER A 68 -28.41 -0.61 -0.71
N ALA A 69 -28.32 -1.88 -0.31
CA ALA A 69 -28.94 -2.38 0.92
C ALA A 69 -28.36 -1.69 2.18
N LEU A 70 -27.06 -1.40 2.20
CA LEU A 70 -26.41 -0.68 3.28
C LEU A 70 -26.95 0.77 3.39
N LEU A 71 -27.13 1.45 2.25
CA LEU A 71 -27.67 2.81 2.21
C LEU A 71 -29.14 2.87 2.62
N THR A 72 -29.92 1.84 2.33
CA THR A 72 -31.30 1.72 2.84
C THR A 72 -31.33 1.52 4.36
N ARG A 73 -30.37 0.78 4.91
CA ARG A 73 -30.27 0.52 6.36
C ARG A 73 -29.74 1.73 7.16
N PHE A 74 -28.92 2.58 6.54
CA PHE A 74 -28.34 3.77 7.16
C PHE A 74 -28.67 5.04 6.37
N PRO A 75 -29.93 5.52 6.42
CA PRO A 75 -30.40 6.63 5.60
C PRO A 75 -29.66 7.95 5.85
N HIS A 76 -29.13 8.16 7.06
CA HIS A 76 -28.32 9.35 7.39
C HIS A 76 -26.98 9.42 6.63
N LEU A 77 -26.50 8.30 6.09
CA LEU A 77 -25.31 8.25 5.22
C LEU A 77 -25.66 8.46 3.75
N ARG A 78 -26.93 8.30 3.36
CA ARG A 78 -27.38 8.28 1.96
C ARG A 78 -27.05 9.57 1.22
N ASP A 79 -27.40 10.72 1.80
CA ASP A 79 -27.22 12.01 1.13
C ASP A 79 -25.73 12.36 0.97
N LYS A 80 -24.92 12.06 2.00
CA LYS A 80 -23.46 12.24 1.96
C LYS A 80 -22.82 11.35 0.90
N VAL A 81 -23.22 10.08 0.85
CA VAL A 81 -22.71 9.12 -0.13
C VAL A 81 -23.16 9.48 -1.54
N GLN A 82 -24.43 9.85 -1.77
CA GLN A 82 -24.91 10.26 -3.09
C GLN A 82 -24.18 11.52 -3.62
N SER A 83 -23.94 12.51 -2.76
CA SER A 83 -23.16 13.69 -3.15
C SER A 83 -21.73 13.33 -3.57
N ALA A 84 -21.08 12.42 -2.81
CA ALA A 84 -19.75 11.93 -3.14
C ALA A 84 -19.75 11.10 -4.44
N LEU A 85 -20.76 10.25 -4.65
CA LEU A 85 -20.92 9.44 -5.86
C LEU A 85 -21.08 10.31 -7.10
N GLY A 86 -21.84 11.41 -7.03
CA GLY A 86 -21.98 12.34 -8.17
C GLY A 86 -20.65 12.93 -8.66
N ARG A 87 -19.67 13.11 -7.76
CA ARG A 87 -18.30 13.54 -8.13
C ARG A 87 -17.49 12.40 -8.74
N VAL A 88 -17.61 11.19 -8.18
CA VAL A 88 -16.93 9.98 -8.68
C VAL A 88 -17.45 9.62 -10.08
N GLU A 89 -18.75 9.74 -10.31
CA GLU A 89 -19.43 9.33 -11.55
C GLU A 89 -18.99 10.16 -12.76
N ARG A 90 -18.69 11.45 -12.55
CA ARG A 90 -18.14 12.32 -13.62
C ARG A 90 -16.72 11.97 -14.03
N ASN A 91 -15.93 11.34 -13.16
CA ASN A 91 -14.49 11.13 -13.36
C ASN A 91 -14.06 9.69 -13.03
N GLN A 92 -14.93 8.68 -13.22
CA GLN A 92 -14.72 7.30 -12.80
C GLN A 92 -13.32 6.76 -13.14
N ALA A 93 -12.87 6.95 -14.37
CA ALA A 93 -11.54 6.50 -14.81
C ALA A 93 -10.40 7.16 -14.03
N LYS A 94 -10.44 8.49 -13.85
CA LYS A 94 -9.42 9.22 -13.08
C LYS A 94 -9.42 8.76 -11.63
N VAL A 95 -10.60 8.56 -11.04
CA VAL A 95 -10.72 8.07 -9.66
C VAL A 95 -10.07 6.68 -9.52
N VAL A 96 -10.32 5.75 -10.44
CA VAL A 96 -9.69 4.41 -10.41
C VAL A 96 -8.16 4.48 -10.56
N LEU A 97 -7.65 5.40 -11.37
CA LEU A 97 -6.21 5.59 -11.55
C LEU A 97 -5.56 6.25 -10.33
N SER A 98 -6.26 7.18 -9.67
CA SER A 98 -5.72 7.97 -8.56
C SER A 98 -5.96 7.36 -7.18
N MET A 99 -6.91 6.43 -7.03
CA MET A 99 -7.31 5.88 -5.72
C MET A 99 -6.15 5.23 -4.95
N ARG A 100 -5.14 4.74 -5.66
CA ARG A 100 -3.96 4.06 -5.09
C ARG A 100 -2.91 5.00 -4.48
N PHE A 101 -3.04 6.31 -4.71
CA PHE A 101 -2.15 7.32 -4.13
C PHE A 101 -2.79 8.06 -2.96
N LEU A 102 -4.04 7.74 -2.63
CA LEU A 102 -4.81 8.38 -1.58
C LEU A 102 -4.85 7.48 -0.35
N TRP A 103 -4.05 7.83 0.65
CA TRP A 103 -4.01 7.13 1.93
C TRP A 103 -5.40 7.07 2.59
N GLY A 104 -5.78 5.89 3.07
CA GLY A 104 -7.05 5.63 3.76
C GLY A 104 -8.29 5.47 2.85
N LEU A 105 -8.18 5.76 1.55
CA LEU A 105 -9.32 5.68 0.62
C LEU A 105 -9.38 4.39 -0.20
N ARG A 106 -8.42 3.46 -0.03
CA ARG A 106 -8.33 2.23 -0.84
C ARG A 106 -9.51 1.25 -0.68
N ILE A 107 -10.23 1.31 0.43
CA ILE A 107 -11.43 0.47 0.65
C ILE A 107 -12.67 1.24 0.20
N ALA A 108 -12.76 2.51 0.62
CA ALA A 108 -13.90 3.37 0.37
C ALA A 108 -14.12 3.63 -1.13
N LEU A 109 -13.05 3.88 -1.91
CA LEU A 109 -13.17 4.24 -3.32
C LEU A 109 -13.62 3.08 -4.21
N PRO A 110 -13.06 1.86 -4.13
CA PRO A 110 -13.61 0.71 -4.85
C PRO A 110 -15.08 0.45 -4.50
N ILE A 111 -15.46 0.52 -3.22
CA ILE A 111 -16.87 0.38 -2.79
C ILE A 111 -17.74 1.47 -3.43
N ALA A 112 -17.30 2.73 -3.38
CA ALA A 112 -18.01 3.86 -3.98
C ALA A 112 -18.14 3.70 -5.50
N LEU A 113 -17.09 3.27 -6.19
CA LEU A 113 -17.13 2.96 -7.62
C LEU A 113 -18.10 1.81 -7.92
N GLY A 114 -18.18 0.81 -7.04
CA GLY A 114 -19.15 -0.28 -7.10
C GLY A 114 -20.60 0.19 -7.03
N LEU A 115 -20.87 1.26 -6.29
CA LEU A 115 -22.18 1.92 -6.16
C LEU A 115 -22.57 2.78 -7.38
N THR A 116 -21.62 3.13 -8.25
CA THR A 116 -21.91 3.90 -9.48
C THR A 116 -22.42 3.03 -10.62
N THR A 117 -22.88 3.68 -11.69
CA THR A 117 -23.28 3.04 -12.96
C THR A 117 -22.12 2.43 -13.77
N MET A 118 -20.88 2.48 -13.28
CA MET A 118 -19.69 1.98 -14.01
C MET A 118 -19.84 0.49 -14.38
N PRO A 119 -19.55 0.06 -15.62
CA PRO A 119 -19.50 -1.37 -15.94
C PRO A 119 -18.35 -2.09 -15.23
N ALA A 120 -18.57 -3.31 -14.74
CA ALA A 120 -17.54 -4.09 -14.03
C ALA A 120 -16.29 -4.35 -14.89
N LEU A 121 -16.49 -4.63 -16.18
CA LEU A 121 -15.38 -4.82 -17.12
C LEU A 121 -14.57 -3.54 -17.34
N ARG A 122 -15.23 -2.38 -17.37
CA ARG A 122 -14.56 -1.07 -17.45
C ARG A 122 -13.72 -0.83 -16.20
N TYR A 123 -14.25 -1.15 -15.02
CA TYR A 123 -13.51 -1.04 -13.76
C TYR A 123 -12.29 -1.95 -13.76
N LEU A 124 -12.44 -3.21 -14.19
CA LEU A 124 -11.35 -4.17 -14.27
C LEU A 124 -10.17 -3.66 -15.11
N TRP A 125 -10.41 -3.09 -16.29
CA TRP A 125 -9.33 -2.59 -17.14
C TRP A 125 -8.57 -1.42 -16.51
N PHE A 126 -9.27 -0.43 -15.95
CA PHE A 126 -8.61 0.68 -15.27
C PHE A 126 -7.90 0.24 -13.99
N ASN A 127 -8.47 -0.73 -13.27
CA ASN A 127 -7.86 -1.30 -12.07
C ASN A 127 -6.58 -2.08 -12.40
N LEU A 128 -6.59 -2.90 -13.46
CA LEU A 128 -5.40 -3.58 -13.96
C LEU A 128 -4.29 -2.59 -14.29
N LEU A 129 -4.62 -1.53 -15.04
CA LEU A 129 -3.63 -0.52 -15.41
C LEU A 129 -3.07 0.21 -14.19
N SER A 130 -3.93 0.64 -13.25
CA SER A 130 -3.45 1.35 -12.06
C SER A 130 -2.68 0.44 -11.11
N ALA A 131 -3.07 -0.82 -10.97
CA ALA A 131 -2.35 -1.83 -10.18
C ALA A 131 -0.96 -2.11 -10.77
N ALA A 132 -0.84 -2.21 -12.10
CA ALA A 132 0.45 -2.44 -12.75
C ALA A 132 1.41 -1.28 -12.50
N ILE A 133 0.96 -0.05 -12.75
CA ILE A 133 1.78 1.15 -12.55
C ILE A 133 2.21 1.28 -11.08
N TRP A 134 1.25 1.12 -10.16
CA TRP A 134 1.50 1.27 -8.73
C TRP A 134 2.42 0.18 -8.17
N SER A 135 2.19 -1.09 -8.50
CA SER A 135 3.00 -2.20 -7.98
C SER A 135 4.47 -2.08 -8.39
N VAL A 136 4.72 -1.72 -9.65
CA VAL A 136 6.07 -1.44 -10.15
C VAL A 136 6.67 -0.22 -9.43
N ALA A 137 5.95 0.91 -9.38
CA ALA A 137 6.47 2.14 -8.79
C ALA A 137 6.84 1.96 -7.30
N VAL A 138 5.95 1.35 -6.51
CA VAL A 138 6.16 1.19 -5.07
C VAL A 138 7.19 0.09 -4.77
N ALA A 139 7.18 -1.03 -5.49
CA ALA A 139 8.20 -2.07 -5.30
C ALA A 139 9.60 -1.53 -5.61
N LEU A 140 9.75 -0.80 -6.72
CA LEU A 140 11.03 -0.17 -7.10
C LEU A 140 11.42 0.96 -6.14
N ALA A 141 10.46 1.72 -5.63
CA ALA A 141 10.72 2.69 -4.57
C ALA A 141 11.27 1.99 -3.33
N GLY A 142 10.67 0.88 -2.89
CA GLY A 142 11.18 0.09 -1.75
C GLY A 142 12.58 -0.49 -2.02
N PHE A 143 12.78 -1.05 -3.22
CA PHE A 143 14.06 -1.59 -3.66
C PHE A 143 15.18 -0.55 -3.69
N THR A 144 14.89 0.69 -4.12
CA THR A 144 15.88 1.77 -4.20
C THR A 144 16.03 2.51 -2.88
N ALA A 145 14.94 2.78 -2.15
CA ALA A 145 14.96 3.39 -0.81
C ALA A 145 15.76 2.54 0.18
N GLY A 146 15.75 1.21 0.03
CA GLY A 146 16.65 0.33 0.76
C GLY A 146 18.12 0.72 0.72
N ARG A 147 18.59 1.22 -0.43
CA ARG A 147 19.97 1.72 -0.60
C ARG A 147 20.18 3.05 0.12
N ILE A 148 19.18 3.92 0.14
CA ILE A 148 19.26 5.25 0.78
C ILE A 148 19.23 5.10 2.30
N VAL A 149 18.29 4.32 2.83
CA VAL A 149 18.18 4.01 4.26
C VAL A 149 19.47 3.35 4.75
N MET A 150 20.07 2.45 3.97
CA MET A 150 21.34 1.83 4.33
C MET A 150 22.50 2.84 4.40
N ARG A 151 22.62 3.76 3.43
CA ARG A 151 23.63 4.84 3.50
C ARG A 151 23.44 5.71 4.73
N VAL A 152 22.19 6.07 5.04
CA VAL A 152 21.86 6.87 6.23
C VAL A 152 22.18 6.10 7.53
N ILE A 153 21.91 4.79 7.58
CA ILE A 153 22.23 3.94 8.73
C ILE A 153 23.75 3.74 8.88
N GLU A 154 24.49 3.57 7.78
CA GLU A 154 25.96 3.49 7.81
C GLU A 154 26.59 4.81 8.26
N ASP A 155 26.05 5.95 7.82
CA ASP A 155 26.44 7.26 8.31
C ASP A 155 26.09 7.43 9.81
N LEU A 156 24.94 6.94 10.26
CA LEU A 156 24.55 6.93 11.67
C LEU A 156 25.50 6.09 12.54
N HIS A 157 25.92 4.89 12.11
CA HIS A 157 26.94 4.10 12.84
C HIS A 157 28.30 4.81 12.90
N ARG A 158 28.63 5.67 11.91
CA ARG A 158 29.83 6.50 11.94
C ARG A 158 29.73 7.62 12.98
N TYR A 159 28.54 8.16 13.20
CA TYR A 159 28.26 9.19 14.21
C TYR A 159 27.92 8.64 15.59
N GLU A 160 27.56 7.36 15.72
CA GLU A 160 27.16 6.72 16.98
C GLU A 160 28.20 6.90 18.09
N LYS A 161 29.49 6.77 17.75
CA LYS A 161 30.59 7.02 18.70
C LYS A 161 30.65 8.47 19.17
N TRP A 162 30.42 9.42 18.26
CA TRP A 162 30.45 10.85 18.58
C TRP A 162 29.21 11.31 19.35
N ILE A 163 28.04 10.75 19.05
CA ILE A 163 26.78 10.98 19.77
C ILE A 163 26.87 10.39 21.18
N ALA A 164 27.41 9.18 21.33
CA ALA A 164 27.63 8.58 22.65
C ALA A 164 28.65 9.39 23.49
N LEU A 165 29.76 9.82 22.89
CA LEU A 165 30.77 10.67 23.55
C LEU A 165 30.21 12.03 23.98
N SER A 166 29.38 12.66 23.15
CA SER A 166 28.77 13.96 23.48
C SER A 166 27.69 13.84 24.55
N LEU A 167 26.88 12.76 24.55
CA LEU A 167 25.93 12.47 25.63
C LEU A 167 26.65 12.16 26.96
N LEU A 168 27.74 11.39 26.93
CA LEU A 168 28.57 11.13 28.11
C LEU A 168 29.23 12.42 28.64
N GLY A 169 29.74 13.28 27.75
CA GLY A 169 30.32 14.57 28.12
C GLY A 169 29.30 15.53 28.73
N LEU A 170 28.10 15.61 28.16
CA LEU A 170 26.99 16.41 28.71
C LEU A 170 26.53 15.87 30.07
N GLY A 171 26.44 14.55 30.23
CA GLY A 171 26.12 13.92 31.52
C GLY A 171 27.17 14.18 32.60
N ALA A 172 28.45 14.17 32.24
CA ALA A 172 29.54 14.48 33.18
C ALA A 172 29.55 15.96 33.59
N CYS A 173 29.28 16.89 32.66
CA CYS A 173 29.14 18.32 32.96
C CYS A 173 27.92 18.64 33.84
N ALA A 174 26.84 17.87 33.74
CA ALA A 174 25.65 18.08 34.57
C ALA A 174 25.81 17.56 36.02
N LEU A 175 26.88 16.82 36.31
CA LEU A 175 27.17 16.22 37.62
C LEU A 175 28.29 16.95 38.41
N LEU A 176 28.91 17.98 37.82
CA LEU A 176 29.90 18.87 38.44
C LEU A 176 29.24 20.20 38.83
#